data_AF-A0A2E6HZH9-F1
#
_entry.id   AF-A0A2E6HZH9-F1
#
_cell.length_a   1.000
_cell.length_b   1.000
_cell.length_c   1.000
_cell.angle_alpha   90.00
_cell.angle_beta   90.00
_cell.angle_gamma   90.00
#
_symmetry.space_group_name_H-M   'P 1'
#
loop_
_entity.id
_entity.type
_entity.pdbx_description
1 polymer ?
#
loop_
_entity_poly.entity_id
_entity_poly.type
_entity_poly.pdbx_seq_one_letter_code
_entity_poly.pdbx_strand_id
1 'polypeptide(L)'
;MSTSLTDEQKQAWADDGYLIIRDTFSKAELDRVAGGVLRAVKSGNCLNGNKPYPTPATMYTVEGQYQDDPDLLFIAEHPAVLGPVEELLGGPACLSAFISYLKTPGARGTGGDYQGSHPTGHCDYKTYQQAGSSLNWLFAIIPLVDLDEETGPLLLSPGSHKKSRIVPVNERVSRVERANASDIAPLVDAKLRRGDLAFMSMFTWHEGRANGSDHDRFGIYNKYRALDAPPACGPQLFSERSYDTLSEEGKRLMPHHSDLPLAEARLIVEHDGTVLLSADDHNGWRLPGAPASIDSPTGQSVTSLLIEQLEVELLDSVGVEIPWMTFVADYSDSNGVRRVFAYSDDEGASEEAVSGQGFRWVDNSGISPLIEAEELDREDADAIRRWWEERCVRGTGESPTRAKQRA
;
A
#
# COMPACT_ATOMS: atom_id res chain seq x y z
N MET A 1 12.62 -24.82 -1.61
CA MET A 1 12.39 -25.15 -0.19
C MET A 1 12.12 -23.84 0.51
N SER A 2 10.99 -23.71 1.24
CA SER A 2 10.72 -22.51 2.05
C SER A 2 11.73 -22.47 3.21
N THR A 3 12.41 -21.34 3.39
CA THR A 3 13.37 -21.17 4.49
C THR A 3 12.61 -20.59 5.68
N SER A 4 12.36 -21.40 6.70
CA SER A 4 11.78 -20.92 7.96
C SER A 4 12.84 -20.15 8.75
N LEU A 5 12.40 -19.09 9.43
CA LEU A 5 13.20 -18.28 10.32
C LEU A 5 13.55 -19.02 11.61
N THR A 6 14.78 -18.86 12.07
CA THR A 6 15.21 -19.36 13.39
C THR A 6 14.58 -18.53 14.51
N ASP A 7 14.54 -19.08 15.72
CA ASP A 7 14.04 -18.35 16.89
C ASP A 7 14.85 -17.08 17.18
N GLU A 8 16.17 -17.10 16.94
CA GLU A 8 17.03 -15.93 17.05
C GLU A 8 16.64 -14.84 16.03
N GLN A 9 16.31 -15.22 14.79
CA GLN A 9 15.87 -14.28 13.76
C GLN A 9 14.50 -13.68 14.09
N LYS A 10 13.58 -14.48 14.61
CA LYS A 10 12.27 -14.01 15.10
C LYS A 10 12.41 -13.05 16.27
N GLN A 11 13.32 -13.36 17.20
CA GLN A 11 13.60 -12.49 18.34
C GLN A 11 14.23 -11.17 17.90
N ALA A 12 15.19 -11.19 16.97
CA ALA A 12 15.77 -9.97 16.38
C ALA A 12 14.70 -9.10 15.71
N TRP A 13 13.82 -9.70 14.90
CA TRP A 13 12.68 -8.98 14.32
C TRP A 13 11.78 -8.34 15.38
N ALA A 14 11.41 -9.13 16.40
CA ALA A 14 10.56 -8.64 17.49
C ALA A 14 11.23 -7.50 18.27
N ASP A 15 12.55 -7.57 18.47
CA ASP A 15 13.31 -6.60 19.23
C ASP A 15 13.58 -5.31 18.48
N ASP A 16 14.06 -5.43 17.24
CA ASP A 16 14.62 -4.32 16.46
C ASP A 16 13.66 -3.76 15.41
N GLY A 17 12.65 -4.54 14.99
CA GLY A 17 11.71 -4.15 13.93
C GLY A 17 12.27 -4.35 12.52
N TYR A 18 13.44 -4.97 12.42
CA TYR A 18 14.06 -5.36 11.17
C TYR A 18 14.85 -6.66 11.38
N LEU A 19 15.11 -7.36 10.28
CA LEU A 19 15.90 -8.60 10.26
C LEU A 19 16.81 -8.57 9.03
N ILE A 20 18.07 -8.98 9.19
CA ILE A 20 19.03 -9.08 8.08
C ILE A 20 19.50 -10.52 7.96
N ILE A 21 19.32 -11.11 6.79
CA ILE A 21 19.85 -12.41 6.41
C ILE A 21 21.00 -12.18 5.42
N ARG A 22 22.17 -12.69 5.76
CA ARG A 22 23.40 -12.42 4.99
C ARG A 22 23.55 -13.40 3.84
N ASP A 23 24.09 -12.92 2.72
CA ASP A 23 24.51 -13.75 1.57
C ASP A 23 23.41 -14.73 1.11
N THR A 24 22.20 -14.20 0.91
CA THR A 24 20.99 -15.00 0.66
C THR A 24 20.89 -15.49 -0.78
N PHE A 25 21.38 -14.70 -1.74
CA PHE A 25 21.17 -14.93 -3.16
C PHE A 25 22.47 -15.25 -3.89
N SER A 26 22.39 -16.14 -4.87
CA SER A 26 23.53 -16.42 -5.73
C SER A 26 23.89 -15.23 -6.61
N LYS A 27 25.15 -15.14 -7.02
CA LYS A 27 25.61 -14.13 -7.98
C LYS A 27 24.76 -14.12 -9.26
N ALA A 28 24.34 -15.29 -9.76
CA ALA A 28 23.54 -15.39 -10.99
C ALA A 28 22.15 -14.77 -10.83
N GLU A 29 21.48 -14.99 -9.69
CA GLU A 29 20.19 -14.38 -9.40
C GLU A 29 20.31 -12.85 -9.27
N LEU A 30 21.35 -12.38 -8.56
CA LEU A 30 21.60 -10.95 -8.41
C LEU A 30 21.95 -10.26 -9.73
N ASP A 31 22.72 -10.93 -10.60
CA ASP A 31 23.06 -10.43 -11.93
C ASP A 31 21.81 -10.37 -12.82
N ARG A 32 20.91 -11.36 -12.72
CA ARG A 32 19.63 -11.40 -13.43
C ARG A 32 18.73 -10.23 -13.03
N VAL A 33 18.51 -10.03 -11.73
CA VAL A 33 17.68 -8.93 -11.22
C VAL A 33 18.30 -7.57 -11.56
N ALA A 34 19.61 -7.40 -11.38
CA ALA A 34 20.30 -6.17 -11.77
C ALA A 34 20.17 -5.88 -13.28
N GLY A 35 20.23 -6.91 -14.11
CA GLY A 35 19.99 -6.82 -15.55
C GLY A 35 18.58 -6.29 -15.87
N GLY A 36 17.55 -6.82 -15.21
CA GLY A 36 16.18 -6.33 -15.34
C GLY A 36 16.02 -4.86 -14.96
N VAL A 37 16.61 -4.45 -13.82
CA VAL A 37 16.55 -3.03 -13.36
C VAL A 37 17.20 -2.11 -14.39
N LEU A 38 18.39 -2.47 -14.86
CA LEU A 38 19.11 -1.67 -15.85
C LEU A 38 18.40 -1.62 -17.20
N ARG A 39 17.73 -2.70 -17.63
CA ARG A 39 16.90 -2.68 -18.83
C ARG A 39 15.75 -1.69 -18.70
N ALA A 40 15.00 -1.77 -17.62
CA ALA A 40 13.88 -0.86 -17.36
C ALA A 40 14.32 0.61 -17.33
N VAL A 41 15.43 0.91 -16.64
CA VAL A 41 15.97 2.28 -16.58
C VAL A 41 16.46 2.76 -17.95
N LYS A 42 17.22 1.93 -18.69
CA LYS A 42 17.76 2.30 -20.01
C LYS A 42 16.69 2.47 -21.08
N SER A 43 15.58 1.74 -20.99
CA SER A 43 14.45 1.86 -21.91
C SER A 43 13.49 3.00 -21.54
N GLY A 44 13.72 3.70 -20.43
CA GLY A 44 12.82 4.73 -19.92
C GLY A 44 11.56 4.19 -19.25
N ASN A 45 11.50 2.88 -18.97
CA ASN A 45 10.38 2.20 -18.31
C ASN A 45 10.47 2.38 -16.78
N CYS A 46 10.45 3.63 -16.32
CA CYS A 46 10.58 3.99 -14.91
C CYS A 46 10.17 5.44 -14.69
N LEU A 47 9.91 5.82 -13.43
CA LEU A 47 9.86 7.23 -13.05
C LEU A 47 11.21 7.89 -13.30
N ASN A 48 11.17 9.13 -13.81
CA ASN A 48 12.31 9.86 -14.38
C ASN A 48 12.95 9.18 -15.62
N GLY A 49 12.27 8.21 -16.25
CA GLY A 49 12.71 7.57 -17.49
C GLY A 49 12.75 8.48 -18.71
N ASN A 50 12.16 9.68 -18.62
CA ASN A 50 12.32 10.74 -19.62
C ASN A 50 13.74 11.34 -19.64
N LYS A 51 14.57 11.08 -18.61
CA LYS A 51 15.98 11.48 -18.58
C LYS A 51 16.85 10.32 -19.09
N PRO A 52 17.79 10.56 -20.01
CA PRO A 52 18.66 9.50 -20.52
C PRO A 52 19.54 8.95 -19.40
N TYR A 53 19.68 7.63 -19.33
CA TYR A 53 20.62 7.01 -18.40
C TYR A 53 22.03 6.94 -19.00
N PRO A 54 23.11 7.29 -18.25
CA PRO A 54 23.07 7.86 -16.91
C PRO A 54 22.93 9.39 -16.93
N THR A 55 21.94 9.93 -16.23
CA THR A 55 21.91 11.35 -15.86
C THR A 55 22.48 11.50 -14.43
N PRO A 56 23.49 12.37 -14.19
CA PRO A 56 24.03 12.60 -12.85
C PRO A 56 22.98 13.03 -11.83
N ALA A 57 23.24 12.76 -10.55
CA ALA A 57 22.41 13.16 -9.42
C ALA A 57 20.91 12.84 -9.57
N THR A 58 20.58 11.69 -10.17
CA THR A 58 19.22 11.29 -10.51
C THR A 58 18.84 9.99 -9.81
N MET A 59 17.60 9.93 -9.32
CA MET A 59 16.96 8.71 -8.86
C MET A 59 15.95 8.23 -9.91
N TYR A 60 16.20 7.07 -10.49
CA TYR A 60 15.25 6.34 -11.32
C TYR A 60 14.48 5.35 -10.44
N THR A 61 13.16 5.29 -10.60
CA THR A 61 12.31 4.38 -9.80
C THR A 61 11.53 3.45 -10.73
N VAL A 62 11.82 2.15 -10.66
CA VAL A 62 11.05 1.13 -11.37
C VAL A 62 9.91 0.68 -10.45
N GLU A 63 8.67 1.00 -10.80
CA GLU A 63 7.48 0.70 -10.00
C GLU A 63 6.23 0.33 -10.84
N GLY A 64 5.23 -0.26 -10.20
CA GLY A 64 3.86 -0.44 -10.68
C GLY A 64 3.63 -1.28 -11.94
N GLN A 65 3.81 -0.69 -13.11
CA GLN A 65 3.59 -1.35 -14.41
C GLN A 65 4.88 -1.72 -15.13
N TYR A 66 6.01 -1.25 -14.62
CA TYR A 66 7.30 -1.42 -15.27
C TYR A 66 7.99 -2.75 -14.92
N GLN A 67 7.18 -3.74 -14.52
CA GLN A 67 7.59 -4.93 -13.76
C GLN A 67 7.18 -6.24 -14.40
N ASP A 68 6.64 -6.18 -15.62
CA ASP A 68 6.37 -7.33 -16.47
C ASP A 68 7.65 -7.99 -17.03
N ASP A 69 8.82 -7.58 -16.54
CA ASP A 69 10.08 -8.24 -16.83
C ASP A 69 10.23 -9.48 -15.91
N PRO A 70 10.24 -10.71 -16.47
CA PRO A 70 10.38 -11.92 -15.67
C PRO A 70 11.70 -12.01 -14.90
N ASP A 71 12.74 -11.27 -15.31
CA ASP A 71 14.00 -11.19 -14.58
C ASP A 71 13.93 -10.23 -13.38
N LEU A 72 12.91 -9.38 -13.31
CA LEU A 72 12.58 -8.60 -12.12
C LEU A 72 11.63 -9.39 -11.22
N LEU A 73 10.51 -9.86 -11.78
CA LEU A 73 9.37 -10.25 -10.97
C LEU A 73 9.57 -11.58 -10.21
N PHE A 74 10.40 -12.48 -10.72
CA PHE A 74 10.65 -13.78 -10.07
C PHE A 74 11.16 -13.64 -8.61
N ILE A 75 11.84 -12.53 -8.30
CA ILE A 75 12.38 -12.30 -6.95
C ILE A 75 11.26 -12.06 -5.93
N ALA A 76 10.08 -11.64 -6.39
CA ALA A 76 8.94 -11.37 -5.53
C ALA A 76 8.31 -12.64 -4.94
N GLU A 77 8.38 -13.74 -5.70
CA GLU A 77 7.90 -15.07 -5.28
C GLU A 77 9.04 -16.00 -4.85
N HIS A 78 10.27 -15.48 -4.73
CA HIS A 78 11.43 -16.29 -4.37
C HIS A 78 11.25 -16.90 -2.96
N PRO A 79 11.48 -18.22 -2.76
CA PRO A 79 11.23 -18.88 -1.47
C PRO A 79 11.99 -18.30 -0.27
N ALA A 80 13.20 -17.77 -0.49
CA ALA A 80 13.97 -17.10 0.56
C ALA A 80 13.42 -15.72 0.94
N VAL A 81 12.54 -15.15 0.10
CA VAL A 81 11.82 -13.90 0.38
C VAL A 81 10.45 -14.22 0.96
N LEU A 82 9.62 -14.95 0.21
CA LEU A 82 8.21 -15.14 0.53
C LEU A 82 7.99 -15.93 1.82
N GLY A 83 8.78 -16.99 2.06
CA GLY A 83 8.66 -17.80 3.28
C GLY A 83 8.82 -16.95 4.55
N PRO A 84 9.96 -16.24 4.72
CA PRO A 84 10.14 -15.30 5.81
C PRO A 84 9.10 -14.18 5.86
N VAL A 85 8.68 -13.61 4.72
CA VAL A 85 7.63 -12.58 4.70
C VAL A 85 6.35 -13.09 5.35
N GLU A 86 5.86 -14.27 4.97
CA GLU A 86 4.62 -14.84 5.51
C GLU A 86 4.76 -15.21 6.99
N GLU A 87 5.93 -15.69 7.41
CA GLU A 87 6.22 -15.97 8.82
C GLU A 87 6.23 -14.70 9.68
N LEU A 88 6.82 -13.61 9.18
CA LEU A 88 6.88 -12.32 9.87
C LEU A 88 5.53 -11.59 9.90
N LEU A 89 4.70 -11.76 8.86
CA LEU A 89 3.34 -11.20 8.80
C LEU A 89 2.32 -12.06 9.58
N GLY A 90 2.66 -13.32 9.87
CA GLY A 90 1.79 -14.26 10.58
C GLY A 90 0.74 -14.94 9.70
N GLY A 91 0.89 -14.91 8.37
CA GLY A 91 -0.10 -15.44 7.43
C GLY A 91 0.24 -15.18 5.96
N PRO A 92 -0.69 -15.52 5.05
CA PRO A 92 -0.50 -15.30 3.62
C PRO A 92 -0.21 -13.84 3.28
N ALA A 93 0.76 -13.62 2.41
CA ALA A 93 1.16 -12.29 1.96
C ALA A 93 0.61 -11.93 0.58
N CYS A 94 0.45 -10.63 0.36
CA CYS A 94 0.25 -10.02 -0.95
C CYS A 94 1.40 -9.06 -1.24
N LEU A 95 1.83 -9.01 -2.49
CA LEU A 95 2.70 -7.94 -2.97
C LEU A 95 1.86 -6.65 -3.02
N SER A 96 2.29 -5.63 -2.29
CA SER A 96 1.63 -4.33 -2.26
C SER A 96 2.30 -3.32 -3.18
N ALA A 97 3.60 -3.47 -3.40
CA ALA A 97 4.36 -2.74 -4.38
C ALA A 97 5.65 -3.50 -4.66
N PHE A 98 6.05 -3.58 -5.91
CA PHE A 98 7.44 -3.88 -6.26
C PHE A 98 8.12 -2.56 -6.57
N ILE A 99 9.35 -2.38 -6.11
CA ILE A 99 10.06 -1.11 -6.26
C ILE A 99 11.55 -1.41 -6.44
N SER A 100 12.17 -0.77 -7.42
CA SER A 100 13.62 -0.63 -7.47
C SER A 100 14.00 0.85 -7.51
N TYR A 101 14.92 1.25 -6.64
CA TYR A 101 15.52 2.57 -6.68
C TYR A 101 16.93 2.45 -7.25
N LEU A 102 17.20 3.15 -8.36
CA LEU A 102 18.55 3.34 -8.89
C LEU A 102 18.96 4.80 -8.74
N LYS A 103 20.00 5.04 -7.95
CA LYS A 103 20.54 6.37 -7.65
C LYS A 103 21.91 6.51 -8.31
N THR A 104 22.03 7.38 -9.30
CA THR A 104 23.32 7.70 -9.94
C THR A 104 24.24 8.50 -9.00
N PRO A 105 25.55 8.59 -9.26
CA PRO A 105 26.47 9.41 -8.49
C PRO A 105 25.94 10.82 -8.23
N GLY A 106 26.02 11.26 -6.97
CA GLY A 106 25.52 12.54 -6.48
C GLY A 106 24.01 12.59 -6.20
N ALA A 107 23.27 11.50 -6.41
CA ALA A 107 21.83 11.48 -6.15
C ALA A 107 21.53 11.58 -4.65
N ARG A 108 20.50 12.36 -4.31
CA ARG A 108 20.16 12.68 -2.92
C ARG A 108 19.68 11.46 -2.13
N GLY A 109 19.79 11.57 -0.81
CA GLY A 109 19.20 10.63 0.14
C GLY A 109 17.67 10.66 0.16
N THR A 110 17.07 9.97 1.11
CA THR A 110 15.63 10.01 1.35
C THR A 110 15.17 11.40 1.82
N GLY A 111 13.95 11.76 1.48
CA GLY A 111 13.25 12.88 2.12
C GLY A 111 12.85 12.52 3.54
N GLY A 112 12.64 13.55 4.36
CA GLY A 112 12.25 13.42 5.76
C GLY A 112 10.83 12.91 6.00
N ASP A 113 10.49 12.83 7.27
CA ASP A 113 9.16 12.45 7.72
C ASP A 113 8.10 13.44 7.21
N TYR A 114 6.99 12.92 6.73
CA TYR A 114 5.95 13.76 6.11
C TYR A 114 5.23 14.64 7.15
N GLN A 115 5.35 14.30 8.45
CA GLN A 115 4.90 15.14 9.57
C GLN A 115 5.97 16.16 10.02
N GLY A 116 7.06 16.32 9.25
CA GLY A 116 8.10 17.31 9.52
C GLY A 116 8.93 17.04 10.77
N SER A 117 8.77 15.89 11.44
CA SER A 117 9.45 15.61 12.71
C SER A 117 10.94 15.29 12.54
N HIS A 118 11.39 14.95 11.32
CA HIS A 118 12.80 14.72 11.00
C HIS A 118 13.12 15.02 9.53
N PRO A 119 14.29 15.59 9.19
CA PRO A 119 14.60 16.07 7.84
C PRO A 119 14.89 14.98 6.79
N THR A 120 15.30 13.77 7.18
CA THR A 120 15.72 12.70 6.25
C THR A 120 15.26 11.28 6.63
N GLY A 121 15.31 10.96 7.92
CA GLY A 121 14.69 9.79 8.54
C GLY A 121 13.17 9.85 8.61
N HIS A 122 12.50 8.70 8.43
CA HIS A 122 11.05 8.54 8.49
C HIS A 122 10.68 7.06 8.71
N CYS A 123 9.41 6.78 9.03
CA CYS A 123 8.80 5.45 8.80
C CYS A 123 7.77 5.55 7.67
N ASP A 124 7.47 4.43 7.02
CA ASP A 124 6.74 4.46 5.76
C ASP A 124 5.24 4.19 5.88
N TYR A 125 4.73 4.04 7.11
CA TYR A 125 3.29 4.12 7.35
C TYR A 125 2.77 5.52 7.02
N LYS A 126 1.82 5.58 6.08
CA LYS A 126 1.21 6.80 5.52
C LYS A 126 -0.25 6.52 5.21
N THR A 127 -1.16 7.26 5.86
CA THR A 127 -2.62 7.12 5.72
C THR A 127 -3.14 7.40 4.31
N TYR A 128 -2.32 7.95 3.42
CA TYR A 128 -2.69 8.36 2.06
C TYR A 128 -1.88 7.59 0.99
N GLN A 129 -1.28 6.44 1.32
CA GLN A 129 -0.55 5.63 0.33
C GLN A 129 -1.05 4.19 0.29
N GLN A 130 -1.13 3.63 -0.92
CA GLN A 130 -1.62 2.27 -1.19
C GLN A 130 -0.88 1.15 -0.44
N ALA A 131 0.41 1.28 -0.17
CA ALA A 131 1.12 0.33 0.70
C ALA A 131 1.15 0.83 2.14
N GLY A 132 1.38 2.13 2.31
CA GLY A 132 1.58 2.76 3.62
C GLY A 132 0.36 2.78 4.53
N SER A 133 -0.85 2.59 4.00
CA SER A 133 -2.11 2.63 4.76
C SER A 133 -2.61 1.26 5.23
N SER A 134 -1.88 0.17 4.94
CA SER A 134 -2.12 -1.14 5.57
C SER A 134 -1.63 -1.14 7.01
N LEU A 135 -2.27 -1.95 7.86
CA LEU A 135 -1.90 -2.10 9.28
C LEU A 135 -0.98 -3.29 9.57
N ASN A 136 -0.64 -4.09 8.57
CA ASN A 136 0.31 -5.19 8.72
C ASN A 136 1.08 -5.41 7.42
N TRP A 137 2.22 -4.73 7.29
CA TRP A 137 3.07 -4.83 6.12
C TRP A 137 4.56 -4.60 6.45
N LEU A 138 5.42 -5.08 5.57
CA LEU A 138 6.88 -4.98 5.69
C LEU A 138 7.55 -4.80 4.34
N PHE A 139 8.79 -4.33 4.35
CA PHE A 139 9.69 -4.38 3.21
C PHE A 139 10.46 -5.69 3.16
N ALA A 140 10.75 -6.16 1.96
CA ALA A 140 11.89 -7.02 1.66
C ALA A 140 12.86 -6.25 0.75
N ILE A 141 14.07 -6.01 1.27
CA ILE A 141 15.09 -5.16 0.64
C ILE A 141 16.26 -6.03 0.20
N ILE A 142 16.61 -5.93 -1.08
CA ILE A 142 17.72 -6.67 -1.69
C ILE A 142 18.70 -5.66 -2.29
N PRO A 143 19.76 -5.28 -1.56
CA PRO A 143 20.86 -4.50 -2.13
C PRO A 143 21.49 -5.23 -3.33
N LEU A 144 21.61 -4.52 -4.46
CA LEU A 144 22.33 -4.99 -5.64
C LEU A 144 23.75 -4.42 -5.71
N VAL A 145 24.15 -3.61 -4.73
CA VAL A 145 25.52 -3.16 -4.49
C VAL A 145 25.75 -3.09 -3.00
N ASP A 146 27.01 -2.97 -2.57
CA ASP A 146 27.29 -2.71 -1.17
C ASP A 146 26.77 -1.31 -0.79
N LEU A 147 26.07 -1.21 0.34
CA LEU A 147 25.54 0.05 0.86
C LEU A 147 26.45 0.55 1.98
N ASP A 148 27.69 0.85 1.61
CA ASP A 148 28.71 1.42 2.51
C ASP A 148 28.62 2.95 2.62
N GLU A 149 29.54 3.55 3.37
CA GLU A 149 29.58 5.00 3.65
C GLU A 149 29.63 5.85 2.36
N GLU A 150 30.35 5.39 1.33
CA GLU A 150 30.52 6.11 0.07
C GLU A 150 29.30 5.94 -0.84
N THR A 151 28.82 4.71 -0.99
CA THR A 151 27.65 4.37 -1.81
C THR A 151 26.34 4.89 -1.20
N GLY A 152 26.32 5.12 0.11
CA GLY A 152 25.19 5.67 0.86
C GLY A 152 24.42 4.57 1.59
N PRO A 153 24.65 4.40 2.91
CA PRO A 153 24.05 3.29 3.66
C PRO A 153 22.53 3.43 3.79
N LEU A 154 21.88 2.31 4.11
CA LEU A 154 20.54 2.31 4.70
C LEU A 154 20.69 2.28 6.22
N LEU A 155 20.31 3.37 6.87
CA LEU A 155 20.29 3.47 8.32
C LEU A 155 18.93 3.03 8.85
N LEU A 156 18.90 2.31 9.97
CA LEU A 156 17.70 1.78 10.63
C LEU A 156 17.71 2.18 12.11
N SER A 157 16.55 2.42 12.72
CA SER A 157 16.44 2.70 14.15
C SER A 157 15.92 1.47 14.89
N PRO A 158 16.76 0.77 15.68
CA PRO A 158 16.36 -0.44 16.40
C PRO A 158 15.24 -0.15 17.40
N GLY A 159 14.17 -0.96 17.35
CA GLY A 159 13.04 -0.88 18.26
C GLY A 159 12.09 0.29 18.00
N SER A 160 12.33 1.10 16.96
CA SER A 160 11.47 2.23 16.60
C SER A 160 10.05 1.80 16.18
N HIS A 161 9.89 0.58 15.66
CA HIS A 161 8.58 0.03 15.29
C HIS A 161 7.60 -0.07 16.48
N LYS A 162 8.13 -0.20 17.70
CA LYS A 162 7.34 -0.26 18.95
C LYS A 162 6.85 1.10 19.42
N LYS A 163 7.30 2.19 18.80
CA LYS A 163 6.95 3.56 19.20
C LYS A 163 5.66 4.04 18.55
N SER A 164 5.26 3.45 17.44
CA SER A 164 3.93 3.63 16.85
C SER A 164 2.94 2.67 17.51
N ARG A 165 1.67 3.09 17.64
CA ARG A 165 0.60 2.26 18.22
C ARG A 165 -0.58 2.18 17.28
N ILE A 166 -1.10 0.98 17.07
CA ILE A 166 -2.41 0.76 16.43
C ILE A 166 -3.46 0.86 17.53
N VAL A 167 -4.40 1.79 17.39
CA VAL A 167 -5.46 2.04 18.38
C VAL A 167 -6.83 1.91 17.70
N PRO A 168 -7.80 1.24 18.34
CA PRO A 168 -9.14 1.11 17.78
C PRO A 168 -9.79 2.50 17.65
N VAL A 169 -10.42 2.74 16.51
CA VAL A 169 -11.41 3.81 16.35
C VAL A 169 -12.76 3.27 16.80
N ASN A 170 -13.10 2.07 16.32
CA ASN A 170 -14.26 1.29 16.73
C ASN A 170 -13.98 -0.22 16.62
N GLU A 171 -15.01 -1.06 16.62
CA GLU A 171 -14.87 -2.52 16.57
C GLU A 171 -14.26 -3.04 15.25
N ARG A 172 -14.36 -2.28 14.15
CA ARG A 172 -13.93 -2.71 12.80
C ARG A 172 -12.68 -2.00 12.31
N VAL A 173 -12.45 -0.77 12.74
CA VAL A 173 -11.41 0.11 12.19
C VAL A 173 -10.45 0.56 13.28
N SER A 174 -9.17 0.60 12.94
CA SER A 174 -8.12 1.14 13.78
C SER A 174 -7.39 2.27 13.06
N ARG A 175 -6.80 3.17 13.85
CA ARG A 175 -5.88 4.21 13.37
C ARG A 175 -4.50 3.98 13.95
N VAL A 176 -3.51 4.68 13.41
CA VAL A 176 -2.14 4.64 13.92
C VAL A 176 -1.78 5.96 14.59
N GLU A 177 -1.34 5.86 15.83
CA GLU A 177 -0.58 6.90 16.50
C GLU A 177 0.90 6.70 16.15
N ARG A 178 1.40 7.48 15.19
CA ARG A 178 2.79 7.36 14.71
C ARG A 178 3.78 7.85 15.77
N ALA A 179 4.92 7.17 15.84
CA ALA A 179 6.07 7.65 16.60
C ALA A 179 6.56 9.01 16.08
N ASN A 180 7.06 9.87 16.98
CA ASN A 180 7.85 11.03 16.59
C ASN A 180 9.34 10.67 16.53
N ALA A 181 10.12 11.44 15.76
CA ALA A 181 11.57 11.32 15.72
C ALA A 181 12.25 11.51 17.10
N SER A 182 11.64 12.25 18.03
CA SER A 182 12.15 12.37 19.40
C SER A 182 11.99 11.10 20.25
N ASP A 183 11.16 10.15 19.83
CA ASP A 183 10.82 8.95 20.61
C ASP A 183 11.66 7.72 20.25
N ILE A 184 12.43 7.80 19.16
CA ILE A 184 13.16 6.67 18.59
C ILE A 184 14.63 6.64 19.00
N ALA A 185 15.24 5.45 18.91
CA ALA A 185 16.68 5.32 19.06
C ALA A 185 17.42 5.97 17.87
N PRO A 186 18.72 6.32 18.03
CA PRO A 186 19.53 6.78 16.91
C PRO A 186 19.52 5.79 15.74
N LEU A 187 19.52 6.33 14.53
CA LEU A 187 19.67 5.56 13.30
C LEU A 187 21.08 4.96 13.24
N VAL A 188 21.17 3.65 13.00
CA VAL A 188 22.42 2.88 12.89
C VAL A 188 22.57 2.27 11.50
N ASP A 189 23.82 2.13 11.05
CA ASP A 189 24.11 1.49 9.76
C ASP A 189 23.90 -0.03 9.84
N ALA A 190 23.00 -0.54 8.97
CA ALA A 190 22.72 -1.96 8.82
C ALA A 190 23.87 -2.74 8.14
N LYS A 191 24.83 -2.03 7.53
CA LYS A 191 25.99 -2.56 6.81
C LYS A 191 25.57 -3.58 5.76
N LEU A 192 24.53 -3.25 5.00
CA LEU A 192 23.98 -4.12 3.96
C LEU A 192 24.96 -4.24 2.80
N ARG A 193 25.19 -5.47 2.34
CA ARG A 193 26.05 -5.79 1.20
C ARG A 193 25.25 -6.42 0.08
N ARG A 194 25.76 -6.38 -1.14
CA ARG A 194 25.16 -7.08 -2.29
C ARG A 194 24.91 -8.54 -1.91
N GLY A 195 23.67 -9.00 -2.12
CA GLY A 195 23.25 -10.37 -1.82
C GLY A 195 22.64 -10.59 -0.44
N ASP A 196 22.71 -9.60 0.46
CA ASP A 196 21.94 -9.64 1.70
C ASP A 196 20.43 -9.48 1.42
N LEU A 197 19.61 -9.91 2.36
CA LEU A 197 18.16 -9.70 2.40
C LEU A 197 17.80 -9.04 3.73
N ALA A 198 17.18 -7.86 3.67
CA ALA A 198 16.70 -7.17 4.86
C ALA A 198 15.18 -7.08 4.87
N PHE A 199 14.56 -7.50 5.96
CA PHE A 199 13.16 -7.24 6.25
C PHE A 199 13.04 -6.04 7.17
N MET A 200 12.06 -5.18 6.94
CA MET A 200 11.84 -3.98 7.76
C MET A 200 10.35 -3.73 7.94
N SER A 201 9.90 -3.65 9.20
CA SER A 201 8.51 -3.33 9.53
C SER A 201 8.12 -1.95 8.99
N MET A 202 6.84 -1.79 8.62
CA MET A 202 6.27 -0.49 8.23
C MET A 202 6.51 0.65 9.22
N PHE A 203 6.67 0.34 10.51
CA PHE A 203 6.91 1.32 11.57
C PHE A 203 8.39 1.54 11.88
N THR A 204 9.30 0.79 11.26
CA THR A 204 10.73 0.98 11.49
C THR A 204 11.20 2.27 10.83
N TRP A 205 11.74 3.15 11.65
CA TRP A 205 12.35 4.39 11.22
C TRP A 205 13.66 4.11 10.51
N HIS A 206 13.86 4.75 9.36
CA HIS A 206 15.00 4.52 8.50
C HIS A 206 15.39 5.75 7.69
N GLU A 207 16.62 5.76 7.17
CA GLU A 207 17.16 6.80 6.30
C GLU A 207 18.05 6.17 5.22
N GLY A 208 17.78 6.46 3.95
CA GLY A 208 18.69 6.12 2.87
C GLY A 208 19.61 7.29 2.55
N ARG A 209 20.92 7.16 2.78
CA ARG A 209 21.88 8.25 2.49
C ARG A 209 22.03 8.52 1.00
N ALA A 210 22.63 9.67 0.69
CA ALA A 210 22.96 10.07 -0.68
C ALA A 210 24.02 9.14 -1.28
N ASN A 211 24.03 9.01 -2.60
CA ASN A 211 25.09 8.28 -3.28
C ASN A 211 26.28 9.21 -3.52
N GLY A 212 27.35 9.04 -2.73
CA GLY A 212 28.60 9.78 -2.85
C GLY A 212 29.66 9.10 -3.73
N SER A 213 29.42 7.85 -4.15
CA SER A 213 30.35 7.04 -4.94
C SER A 213 30.40 7.45 -6.42
N ASP A 214 31.27 6.79 -7.17
CA ASP A 214 31.40 6.91 -8.63
C ASP A 214 30.56 5.90 -9.43
N HIS A 215 29.78 5.05 -8.74
CA HIS A 215 28.90 4.04 -9.36
C HIS A 215 27.45 4.19 -8.91
N ASP A 216 26.55 3.40 -9.51
CA ASP A 216 25.14 3.42 -9.12
C ASP A 216 24.91 2.77 -7.75
N ARG A 217 24.03 3.37 -6.95
CA ARG A 217 23.47 2.80 -5.72
C ARG A 217 22.07 2.28 -6.03
N PHE A 218 21.87 0.97 -5.98
CA PHE A 218 20.58 0.39 -6.34
C PHE A 218 20.24 -0.94 -5.67
N GLY A 219 18.95 -1.24 -5.64
CA GLY A 219 18.41 -2.44 -5.01
C GLY A 219 16.90 -2.54 -5.18
N ILE A 220 16.36 -3.70 -4.78
CA ILE A 220 14.93 -3.98 -4.73
C ILE A 220 14.40 -3.63 -3.33
N TYR A 221 13.20 -3.05 -3.27
CA TYR A 221 12.52 -2.56 -2.06
C TYR A 221 11.04 -2.98 -2.12
N ASN A 222 10.79 -4.28 -2.24
CA ASN A 222 9.43 -4.79 -2.38
C ASN A 222 8.67 -4.63 -1.06
N LYS A 223 7.39 -4.29 -1.15
CA LYS A 223 6.48 -4.15 -0.02
C LYS A 223 5.49 -5.29 -0.05
N TYR A 224 5.39 -6.03 1.05
CA TYR A 224 4.42 -7.09 1.24
C TYR A 224 3.52 -6.76 2.41
N ARG A 225 2.24 -7.06 2.26
CA ARG A 225 1.23 -6.89 3.31
C ARG A 225 0.58 -8.23 3.60
N ALA A 226 0.03 -8.38 4.80
CA ALA A 226 -0.83 -9.52 5.10
C ALA A 226 -2.12 -9.43 4.28
N LEU A 227 -2.62 -10.58 3.81
CA LEU A 227 -3.85 -10.66 3.03
C LEU A 227 -5.05 -10.08 3.79
N ASP A 228 -5.10 -10.32 5.10
CA ASP A 228 -6.15 -9.86 6.02
C ASP A 228 -5.93 -8.43 6.55
N ALA A 229 -4.96 -7.68 6.01
CA ALA A 229 -4.72 -6.28 6.34
C ALA A 229 -4.69 -5.44 5.05
N PRO A 230 -5.82 -5.31 4.33
CA PRO A 230 -5.87 -4.50 3.13
C PRO A 230 -5.51 -3.04 3.45
N PRO A 231 -4.87 -2.32 2.51
CA PRO A 231 -4.53 -0.92 2.70
C PRO A 231 -5.80 -0.07 2.70
N ALA A 232 -5.90 0.86 3.65
CA ALA A 232 -7.10 1.66 3.83
C ALA A 232 -7.43 2.52 2.60
N CYS A 233 -6.42 3.05 1.89
CA CYS A 233 -6.63 3.77 0.63
C CYS A 233 -7.03 2.88 -0.55
N GLY A 234 -7.02 1.57 -0.38
CA GLY A 234 -7.20 0.59 -1.44
C GLY A 234 -5.88 0.19 -2.09
N PRO A 235 -5.81 -1.05 -2.59
CA PRO A 235 -4.59 -1.64 -3.13
C PRO A 235 -4.22 -1.01 -4.48
N GLN A 236 -2.95 -1.12 -4.82
CA GLN A 236 -2.51 -0.92 -6.20
C GLN A 236 -3.14 -1.99 -7.10
N LEU A 237 -3.60 -1.59 -8.29
CA LEU A 237 -3.90 -2.55 -9.35
C LEU A 237 -2.61 -2.80 -10.15
N PHE A 238 -2.11 -4.04 -10.08
CA PHE A 238 -1.03 -4.47 -10.97
C PHE A 238 -1.58 -4.68 -12.39
N SER A 239 -0.74 -4.52 -13.42
CA SER A 239 -1.16 -4.83 -14.78
C SER A 239 -1.42 -6.32 -14.96
N GLU A 240 -2.31 -6.68 -15.89
CA GLU A 240 -2.56 -8.09 -16.25
C GLU A 240 -1.26 -8.78 -16.66
N ARG A 241 -0.41 -8.06 -17.40
CA ARG A 241 0.90 -8.57 -17.82
C ARG A 241 1.83 -8.87 -16.64
N SER A 242 1.79 -8.09 -15.56
CA SER A 242 2.59 -8.39 -14.35
C SER A 242 2.06 -9.64 -13.66
N TYR A 243 0.73 -9.76 -13.53
CA TYR A 243 0.08 -10.94 -12.98
C TYR A 243 0.42 -12.21 -13.77
N ASP A 244 0.36 -12.15 -15.10
CA ASP A 244 0.68 -13.28 -15.99
C ASP A 244 2.16 -13.65 -16.04
N THR A 245 3.05 -12.77 -15.56
CA THR A 245 4.49 -13.02 -15.49
C THR A 245 4.87 -13.88 -14.27
N LEU A 246 4.04 -13.89 -13.21
CA LEU A 246 4.26 -14.73 -12.04
C LEU A 246 4.03 -16.21 -12.36
N SER A 247 4.64 -17.09 -11.56
CA SER A 247 4.27 -18.50 -11.59
C SER A 247 2.78 -18.69 -11.21
N GLU A 248 2.19 -19.82 -11.61
CA GLU A 248 0.80 -20.15 -11.24
C GLU A 248 0.57 -20.12 -9.72
N GLU A 249 1.57 -20.50 -8.94
CA GLU A 249 1.50 -20.47 -7.46
C GLU A 249 1.71 -19.03 -6.92
N GLY A 250 2.53 -18.23 -7.60
CA GLY A 250 2.83 -16.85 -7.24
C GLY A 250 1.73 -15.86 -7.58
N LYS A 251 0.84 -16.16 -8.53
CA LYS A 251 -0.32 -15.30 -8.90
C LYS A 251 -1.15 -14.85 -7.70
N ARG A 252 -1.21 -15.66 -6.62
CA ARG A 252 -1.84 -15.29 -5.34
C ARG A 252 -1.28 -14.03 -4.68
N LEU A 253 -0.06 -13.61 -5.02
CA LEU A 253 0.59 -12.41 -4.48
C LEU A 253 -0.03 -11.13 -5.03
N MET A 254 -0.67 -11.19 -6.20
CA MET A 254 -1.30 -10.06 -6.86
C MET A 254 -2.82 -10.30 -6.97
N PRO A 255 -3.58 -10.34 -5.86
CA PRO A 255 -5.04 -10.55 -5.93
C PRO A 255 -5.79 -9.34 -6.50
N HIS A 256 -5.11 -8.20 -6.69
CA HIS A 256 -5.67 -6.98 -7.28
C HIS A 256 -4.85 -6.64 -8.53
N HIS A 257 -5.41 -6.98 -9.69
CA HIS A 257 -4.83 -6.69 -10.99
C HIS A 257 -5.94 -6.27 -11.96
N SER A 258 -5.63 -5.32 -12.83
CA SER A 258 -6.47 -4.90 -13.94
C SER A 258 -5.71 -3.90 -14.82
N ASP A 259 -5.95 -3.96 -16.12
CA ASP A 259 -5.57 -2.90 -17.06
C ASP A 259 -6.70 -1.89 -17.31
N LEU A 260 -7.85 -2.08 -16.65
CA LEU A 260 -8.99 -1.18 -16.73
C LEU A 260 -8.78 0.07 -15.85
N PRO A 261 -9.34 1.23 -16.22
CA PRO A 261 -9.29 2.43 -15.38
C PRO A 261 -10.11 2.22 -14.09
N LEU A 262 -9.78 3.00 -13.05
CA LEU A 262 -10.69 3.17 -11.92
C LEU A 262 -11.80 4.12 -12.40
N ALA A 263 -12.99 3.56 -12.65
CA ALA A 263 -14.11 4.24 -13.27
C ALA A 263 -15.10 4.82 -12.26
N GLU A 264 -15.17 4.27 -11.06
CA GLU A 264 -16.12 4.69 -10.03
C GLU A 264 -15.57 4.40 -8.63
N ALA A 265 -15.94 5.24 -7.67
CA ALA A 265 -15.78 4.96 -6.25
C ALA A 265 -17.12 5.06 -5.52
N ARG A 266 -17.38 4.12 -4.60
CA ARG A 266 -18.57 4.13 -3.74
C ARG A 266 -18.18 4.07 -2.26
N LEU A 267 -19.06 4.55 -1.40
CA LEU A 267 -18.87 4.53 0.05
C LEU A 267 -20.05 3.84 0.73
N ILE A 268 -19.73 2.88 1.59
CA ILE A 268 -20.63 2.40 2.63
C ILE A 268 -20.53 3.40 3.78
N VAL A 269 -21.60 4.15 4.03
CA VAL A 269 -21.75 4.93 5.27
C VAL A 269 -22.60 4.09 6.21
N GLU A 270 -22.02 3.67 7.33
CA GLU A 270 -22.68 2.82 8.33
C GLU A 270 -22.92 3.59 9.63
N HIS A 271 -24.12 3.46 10.18
CA HIS A 271 -24.52 4.00 11.48
C HIS A 271 -25.47 3.03 12.17
N ASP A 272 -25.17 2.66 13.42
CA ASP A 272 -26.00 1.79 14.27
C ASP A 272 -26.49 0.49 13.58
N GLY A 273 -25.62 -0.13 12.77
CA GLY A 273 -25.91 -1.38 12.06
C GLY A 273 -26.76 -1.20 10.79
N THR A 274 -26.99 0.04 10.37
CA THR A 274 -27.68 0.39 9.12
C THR A 274 -26.73 1.07 8.14
N VAL A 275 -26.97 0.89 6.85
CA VAL A 275 -26.18 1.51 5.77
C VAL A 275 -27.01 2.49 4.98
N LEU A 276 -26.39 3.61 4.60
CA LEU A 276 -27.00 4.61 3.74
C LEU A 276 -27.00 4.16 2.27
N LEU A 277 -28.17 4.20 1.66
CA LEU A 277 -28.38 4.08 0.22
C LEU A 277 -28.93 5.39 -0.35
N SER A 278 -28.53 5.68 -1.58
CA SER A 278 -29.04 6.80 -2.39
C SER A 278 -29.89 6.26 -3.53
N ALA A 279 -30.97 6.98 -3.85
CA ALA A 279 -31.78 6.66 -5.02
C ALA A 279 -30.94 6.78 -6.30
N ASP A 280 -31.16 5.86 -7.24
CA ASP A 280 -30.61 5.96 -8.60
C ASP A 280 -31.65 6.55 -9.60
N ASP A 281 -31.21 6.79 -10.84
CA ASP A 281 -32.05 7.38 -11.90
C ASP A 281 -33.16 6.44 -12.41
N HIS A 282 -33.26 5.23 -11.88
CA HIS A 282 -34.14 4.15 -12.32
C HIS A 282 -35.07 3.63 -11.21
N ASN A 283 -35.30 4.42 -10.16
CA ASN A 283 -36.07 4.05 -8.95
C ASN A 283 -35.47 2.88 -8.15
N GLY A 284 -34.20 2.54 -8.38
CA GLY A 284 -33.40 1.65 -7.55
C GLY A 284 -32.61 2.40 -6.48
N TRP A 285 -31.78 1.65 -5.78
CA TRP A 285 -30.91 2.07 -4.69
C TRP A 285 -29.48 1.66 -4.99
N ARG A 286 -28.54 2.51 -4.61
CA ARG A 286 -27.09 2.25 -4.71
C ARG A 286 -26.36 2.83 -3.51
N LEU A 287 -25.14 2.36 -3.29
CA LEU A 287 -24.22 3.04 -2.39
C LEU A 287 -23.91 4.45 -2.94
N PRO A 288 -23.84 5.50 -2.09
CA PRO A 288 -23.42 6.82 -2.53
C PRO A 288 -21.99 6.76 -3.08
N GLY A 289 -21.70 7.55 -4.11
CA GLY A 289 -20.44 7.44 -4.83
C GLY A 289 -20.26 8.47 -5.92
N ALA A 290 -19.13 8.39 -6.61
CA ALA A 290 -18.70 9.33 -7.64
C ALA A 290 -18.06 8.58 -8.82
N PRO A 291 -18.26 9.04 -10.06
CA PRO A 291 -17.39 8.67 -11.17
C PRO A 291 -15.94 9.04 -10.84
N ALA A 292 -15.01 8.16 -11.17
CA ALA A 292 -13.59 8.38 -10.99
C ALA A 292 -12.95 8.79 -12.32
N SER A 293 -12.03 9.76 -12.27
CA SER A 293 -11.32 10.27 -13.46
C SER A 293 -9.85 9.82 -13.44
N ILE A 294 -9.63 8.52 -13.26
CA ILE A 294 -8.29 7.94 -13.11
C ILE A 294 -8.05 6.92 -14.22
N ASP A 295 -7.49 7.43 -15.32
CA ASP A 295 -7.22 6.64 -16.53
C ASP A 295 -6.11 5.59 -16.33
N SER A 296 -5.15 5.86 -15.45
CA SER A 296 -4.11 4.91 -15.08
C SER A 296 -4.23 4.57 -13.60
N PRO A 297 -4.63 3.35 -13.23
CA PRO A 297 -4.75 2.94 -11.83
C PRO A 297 -3.39 2.77 -11.13
N THR A 298 -2.31 3.24 -11.74
CA THR A 298 -0.94 2.86 -11.38
C THR A 298 -0.11 4.03 -10.90
N GLY A 299 0.61 3.79 -9.81
CA GLY A 299 1.41 4.81 -9.11
C GLY A 299 0.97 5.00 -7.67
N GLN A 300 1.91 5.41 -6.81
CA GLN A 300 1.76 5.35 -5.35
C GLN A 300 0.65 6.23 -4.74
N SER A 301 0.16 7.22 -5.49
CA SER A 301 -0.83 8.20 -5.02
C SER A 301 -2.21 8.04 -5.65
N VAL A 302 -2.37 7.14 -6.63
CA VAL A 302 -3.62 7.02 -7.40
C VAL A 302 -4.81 6.76 -6.49
N THR A 303 -4.63 5.86 -5.53
CA THR A 303 -5.72 5.43 -4.65
C THR A 303 -6.12 6.50 -3.62
N SER A 304 -5.19 7.39 -3.24
CA SER A 304 -5.48 8.53 -2.37
C SER A 304 -6.19 9.69 -3.08
N LEU A 305 -5.96 9.86 -4.39
CA LEU A 305 -6.70 10.82 -5.20
C LEU A 305 -8.17 10.41 -5.35
N LEU A 306 -8.43 9.09 -5.36
CA LEU A 306 -9.79 8.58 -5.38
C LEU A 306 -10.56 8.91 -4.10
N ILE A 307 -9.91 8.78 -2.94
CA ILE A 307 -10.49 9.23 -1.65
C ILE A 307 -10.79 10.73 -1.72
N GLU A 308 -9.87 11.56 -2.21
CA GLU A 308 -10.08 13.01 -2.31
C GLU A 308 -11.25 13.37 -3.24
N GLN A 309 -11.41 12.69 -4.38
CA GLN A 309 -12.56 12.86 -5.28
C GLN A 309 -13.88 12.48 -4.58
N LEU A 310 -13.88 11.35 -3.88
CA LEU A 310 -15.06 10.85 -3.18
C LEU A 310 -15.43 11.72 -1.97
N GLU A 311 -14.45 12.26 -1.24
CA GLU A 311 -14.66 13.23 -0.15
C GLU A 311 -15.42 14.47 -0.64
N VAL A 312 -15.01 15.03 -1.79
CA VAL A 312 -15.66 16.22 -2.39
C VAL A 312 -17.08 15.89 -2.84
N GLU A 313 -17.28 14.79 -3.58
CA GLU A 313 -18.60 14.45 -4.11
C GLU A 313 -19.60 14.14 -3.00
N LEU A 314 -19.19 13.44 -1.94
CA LEU A 314 -20.09 13.11 -0.83
C LEU A 314 -20.45 14.33 0.00
N LEU A 315 -19.53 15.29 0.16
CA LEU A 315 -19.86 16.56 0.80
C LEU A 315 -20.92 17.32 -0.02
N ASP A 316 -20.79 17.34 -1.35
CA ASP A 316 -21.72 18.06 -2.23
C ASP A 316 -23.08 17.36 -2.38
N SER A 317 -23.09 16.02 -2.48
CA SER A 317 -24.30 15.23 -2.76
C SER A 317 -25.04 14.76 -1.50
N VAL A 318 -24.31 14.44 -0.42
CA VAL A 318 -24.85 13.89 0.83
C VAL A 318 -24.82 14.93 1.96
N GLY A 319 -23.99 15.97 1.86
CA GLY A 319 -23.88 17.01 2.89
C GLY A 319 -23.06 16.60 4.11
N VAL A 320 -22.27 15.52 4.00
CA VAL A 320 -21.54 14.91 5.12
C VAL A 320 -20.04 15.00 4.86
N GLU A 321 -19.30 15.49 5.86
CA GLU A 321 -17.84 15.40 5.84
C GLU A 321 -17.40 13.98 6.21
N ILE A 322 -16.63 13.35 5.33
CA ILE A 322 -16.04 12.03 5.58
C ILE A 322 -14.58 12.20 6.01
N PRO A 323 -14.24 12.00 7.30
CA PRO A 323 -12.91 12.29 7.83
C PRO A 323 -11.86 11.22 7.48
N TRP A 324 -12.30 10.00 7.18
CA TRP A 324 -11.46 8.88 6.78
C TRP A 324 -12.31 7.85 6.04
N MET A 325 -11.66 6.99 5.25
CA MET A 325 -12.28 5.88 4.53
C MET A 325 -11.43 4.63 4.68
N THR A 326 -12.02 3.45 4.49
CA THR A 326 -11.25 2.20 4.45
C THR A 326 -11.72 1.32 3.29
N PHE A 327 -10.78 0.73 2.55
CA PHE A 327 -11.08 -0.13 1.41
C PHE A 327 -11.88 -1.36 1.82
N VAL A 328 -12.88 -1.74 1.00
CA VAL A 328 -13.68 -2.95 1.17
C VAL A 328 -13.47 -3.91 0.01
N ALA A 329 -13.69 -3.48 -1.23
CA ALA A 329 -13.63 -4.35 -2.39
C ALA A 329 -13.41 -3.57 -3.70
N ASP A 330 -12.96 -4.30 -4.73
CA ASP A 330 -12.95 -3.86 -6.13
C ASP A 330 -13.89 -4.78 -6.93
N TYR A 331 -14.68 -4.19 -7.83
CA TYR A 331 -15.52 -4.89 -8.80
C TYR A 331 -15.21 -4.39 -10.20
N SER A 332 -15.17 -5.27 -11.19
CA SER A 332 -14.74 -4.93 -12.54
C SER A 332 -15.78 -5.33 -13.57
N ASP A 333 -16.10 -4.41 -14.47
CA ASP A 333 -16.96 -4.65 -15.63
C ASP A 333 -16.32 -4.10 -16.92
N SER A 334 -17.09 -3.99 -18.01
CA SER A 334 -16.59 -3.43 -19.27
C SER A 334 -16.28 -1.93 -19.23
N ASN A 335 -16.79 -1.20 -18.23
CA ASN A 335 -16.63 0.24 -18.08
C ASN A 335 -15.43 0.61 -17.21
N GLY A 336 -15.05 -0.28 -16.29
CA GLY A 336 -13.81 -0.17 -15.54
C GLY A 336 -13.88 -0.86 -14.19
N VAL A 337 -12.99 -0.45 -13.28
CA VAL A 337 -12.99 -0.91 -11.89
C VAL A 337 -13.77 0.07 -11.02
N ARG A 338 -14.78 -0.44 -10.32
CA ARG A 338 -15.48 0.22 -9.22
C ARG A 338 -14.83 -0.16 -7.90
N ARG A 339 -14.33 0.83 -7.16
CA ARG A 339 -13.77 0.63 -5.82
C ARG A 339 -14.77 1.02 -4.75
N VAL A 340 -14.99 0.13 -3.77
CA VAL A 340 -15.87 0.40 -2.64
C VAL A 340 -15.05 0.62 -1.37
N PHE A 341 -15.35 1.72 -0.69
CA PHE A 341 -14.83 2.06 0.62
C PHE A 341 -15.93 1.96 1.68
N ALA A 342 -15.56 2.04 2.95
CA ALA A 342 -16.48 2.18 4.07
C ALA A 342 -16.03 3.31 5.02
N TYR A 343 -17.02 3.89 5.69
CA TYR A 343 -16.92 4.84 6.79
C TYR A 343 -17.96 4.47 7.85
N SER A 344 -17.54 4.46 9.11
CA SER A 344 -18.39 4.20 10.27
C SER A 344 -18.66 5.52 10.96
N ASP A 345 -19.92 5.94 10.96
CA ASP A 345 -20.36 7.20 11.53
C ASP A 345 -20.78 7.04 12.98
N ASP A 346 -19.81 6.80 13.86
CA ASP A 346 -20.08 6.50 15.27
C ASP A 346 -20.67 7.70 16.04
N GLU A 347 -20.58 8.92 15.48
CA GLU A 347 -21.12 10.16 16.08
C GLU A 347 -22.52 10.53 15.55
N GLY A 348 -23.03 9.83 14.53
CA GLY A 348 -24.37 10.06 13.96
C GLY A 348 -24.51 11.34 13.13
N ALA A 349 -23.41 11.97 12.73
CA ALA A 349 -23.42 13.23 11.98
C ALA A 349 -24.10 13.09 10.60
N SER A 350 -24.03 11.91 10.00
CA SER A 350 -24.60 11.58 8.70
C SER A 350 -26.09 11.29 8.79
N GLU A 351 -26.55 10.63 9.85
CA GLU A 351 -27.98 10.34 10.01
C GLU A 351 -28.79 11.64 10.15
N GLU A 352 -28.28 12.61 10.91
CA GLU A 352 -28.91 13.93 11.06
C GLU A 352 -28.92 14.73 9.76
N ALA A 353 -27.84 14.65 8.97
CA ALA A 353 -27.68 15.39 7.73
C ALA A 353 -28.51 14.83 6.57
N VAL A 354 -28.74 13.52 6.56
CA VAL A 354 -29.30 12.80 5.41
C VAL A 354 -30.73 12.34 5.71
N SER A 355 -31.70 13.20 5.41
CA SER A 355 -33.13 12.89 5.49
C SER A 355 -33.87 13.31 4.22
N GLY A 356 -34.75 12.45 3.70
CA GLY A 356 -35.58 12.77 2.52
C GLY A 356 -35.87 11.58 1.60
N GLN A 357 -36.62 11.83 0.52
CA GLN A 357 -37.04 10.77 -0.43
C GLN A 357 -35.89 10.19 -1.27
N GLY A 358 -34.75 10.87 -1.35
CA GLY A 358 -33.59 10.44 -2.14
C GLY A 358 -32.64 9.50 -1.39
N PHE A 359 -32.90 9.22 -0.11
CA PHE A 359 -32.01 8.47 0.75
C PHE A 359 -32.77 7.44 1.59
N ARG A 360 -32.10 6.34 1.92
CA ARG A 360 -32.68 5.28 2.73
C ARG A 360 -31.60 4.60 3.57
N TRP A 361 -31.84 4.51 4.87
CA TRP A 361 -31.06 3.67 5.78
C TRP A 361 -31.63 2.25 5.80
N VAL A 362 -30.75 1.26 5.66
CA VAL A 362 -31.15 -0.15 5.54
C VAL A 362 -30.29 -1.02 6.44
N ASP A 363 -30.91 -1.85 7.27
CA ASP A 363 -30.22 -2.85 8.06
C ASP A 363 -29.91 -4.12 7.25
N ASN A 364 -29.18 -5.06 7.85
CA ASN A 364 -28.83 -6.31 7.17
C ASN A 364 -30.05 -7.13 6.69
N SER A 365 -31.17 -7.07 7.41
CA SER A 365 -32.39 -7.78 7.01
C SER A 365 -33.08 -7.15 5.80
N GLY A 366 -32.91 -5.84 5.60
CA GLY A 366 -33.46 -5.08 4.49
C GLY A 366 -32.69 -5.19 3.18
N ILE A 367 -31.43 -5.67 3.20
CA ILE A 367 -30.62 -5.83 1.98
C ILE A 367 -31.17 -6.94 1.07
N SER A 368 -31.54 -8.11 1.61
CA SER A 368 -32.00 -9.24 0.79
C SER A 368 -33.27 -8.93 0.00
N PRO A 369 -34.32 -8.32 0.58
CA PRO A 369 -35.50 -7.89 -0.18
C PRO A 369 -35.20 -6.93 -1.34
N LEU A 370 -34.23 -6.02 -1.19
CA LEU A 370 -33.86 -5.08 -2.25
C LEU A 370 -33.22 -5.80 -3.46
N ILE A 371 -32.38 -6.81 -3.20
CA ILE A 371 -31.79 -7.63 -4.27
C ILE A 371 -32.88 -8.45 -4.97
N GLU A 372 -33.80 -9.05 -4.22
CA GLU A 372 -34.92 -9.84 -4.76
C GLU A 372 -35.86 -9.00 -5.62
N ALA A 373 -36.05 -7.74 -5.26
CA ALA A 373 -36.83 -6.76 -6.01
C ALA A 373 -36.07 -6.14 -7.19
N GLU A 374 -34.80 -6.50 -7.41
CA GLU A 374 -33.89 -5.88 -8.38
C GLU A 374 -33.72 -4.36 -8.16
N GLU A 375 -33.89 -3.90 -6.92
CA GLU A 375 -33.76 -2.51 -6.50
C GLU A 375 -32.36 -2.18 -5.95
N LEU A 376 -31.49 -3.18 -5.71
CA LEU A 376 -30.10 -2.97 -5.31
C LEU A 376 -29.18 -3.89 -6.10
N ASP A 377 -28.11 -3.33 -6.65
CA ASP A 377 -27.13 -4.10 -7.40
C ASP A 377 -26.41 -5.14 -6.52
N ARG A 378 -26.07 -6.28 -7.13
CA ARG A 378 -25.46 -7.42 -6.42
C ARG A 378 -24.07 -7.09 -5.88
N GLU A 379 -23.31 -6.22 -6.54
CA GLU A 379 -21.96 -5.84 -6.12
C GLU A 379 -22.00 -4.93 -4.88
N ASP A 380 -22.94 -3.98 -4.84
CA ASP A 380 -23.17 -3.15 -3.65
C ASP A 380 -23.59 -4.01 -2.45
N ALA A 381 -24.52 -4.95 -2.67
CA ALA A 381 -24.92 -5.90 -1.64
C ALA A 381 -23.79 -6.83 -1.20
N ASP A 382 -22.88 -7.23 -2.10
CA ASP A 382 -21.68 -7.99 -1.74
C ASP A 382 -20.72 -7.15 -0.90
N ALA A 383 -20.51 -5.88 -1.25
CA ALA A 383 -19.65 -4.98 -0.51
C ALA A 383 -20.17 -4.74 0.92
N ILE A 384 -21.48 -4.52 1.07
CA ILE A 384 -22.14 -4.35 2.38
C ILE A 384 -21.97 -5.62 3.23
N ARG A 385 -22.19 -6.81 2.66
CA ARG A 385 -21.98 -8.08 3.37
C ARG A 385 -20.52 -8.27 3.79
N ARG A 386 -19.55 -7.97 2.91
CA ARG A 386 -18.12 -8.00 3.26
C ARG A 386 -17.80 -7.04 4.39
N TRP A 387 -18.34 -5.83 4.36
CA TRP A 387 -18.15 -4.87 5.45
C TRP A 387 -18.59 -5.42 6.81
N TRP A 388 -19.75 -6.10 6.86
CA TRP A 388 -20.28 -6.67 8.10
C TRP A 388 -19.62 -7.99 8.52
N GLU A 389 -19.30 -8.88 7.58
CA GLU A 389 -18.93 -10.27 7.86
C GLU A 389 -17.42 -10.54 7.78
N GLU A 390 -16.67 -9.79 6.95
CA GLU A 390 -15.25 -10.05 6.71
C GLU A 390 -14.40 -9.63 7.91
N ARG A 391 -13.63 -10.58 8.45
CA ARG A 391 -12.64 -10.31 9.49
C ARG A 391 -11.32 -9.93 8.85
N CYS A 392 -11.02 -8.63 8.89
CA CYS A 392 -9.72 -8.11 8.48
C CYS A 392 -9.33 -6.91 9.36
N VAL A 393 -8.04 -6.61 9.40
CA VAL A 393 -7.46 -5.51 10.16
C VAL A 393 -7.50 -4.25 9.29
N ARG A 394 -8.52 -3.41 9.51
CA ARG A 394 -8.75 -2.21 8.70
C ARG A 394 -8.13 -0.96 9.32
N GLY A 395 -7.39 -0.22 8.50
CA GLY A 395 -6.85 1.10 8.83
C GLY A 395 -7.78 2.25 8.42
N THR A 396 -7.41 3.47 8.80
CA THR A 396 -7.98 4.71 8.29
C THR A 396 -7.16 5.25 7.10
N GLY A 397 -7.82 5.45 5.97
CA GLY A 397 -7.29 6.10 4.78
C GLY A 397 -7.75 7.54 4.70
N GLU A 398 -6.88 8.44 4.25
CA GLU A 398 -7.16 9.88 4.16
C GLU A 398 -6.74 10.43 2.80
N SER A 399 -7.36 11.53 2.37
CA SER A 399 -6.84 12.32 1.26
C SER A 399 -5.45 12.89 1.57
N PRO A 400 -4.57 13.10 0.55
CA PRO A 400 -3.25 13.68 0.77
C PRO A 400 -3.31 15.07 1.41
N THR A 401 -4.37 15.83 1.11
CA THR A 401 -4.62 17.15 1.67
C THR A 401 -4.86 17.06 3.19
N ARG A 402 -5.75 16.17 3.63
CA ARG A 402 -6.06 15.97 5.06
C ARG A 402 -4.87 15.41 5.85
N ALA A 403 -4.19 14.39 5.30
CA ALA A 403 -3.05 13.77 5.97
C ALA A 403 -1.90 14.75 6.24
N LYS A 404 -1.71 15.75 5.39
CA LYS A 404 -0.68 16.81 5.56
C LYS A 404 -1.11 17.94 6.49
N GLN A 405 -2.40 18.13 6.77
CA GLN A 405 -2.86 19.14 7.72
C GLN A 405 -2.71 18.69 9.18
N ARG A 406 -2.66 17.37 9.42
CA ARG A 406 -2.37 16.77 10.74
C ARG A 406 -0.86 16.64 11.04
N ALA A 407 0.00 17.09 10.12
CA ALA A 407 1.46 17.04 10.20
C ALA A 407 2.03 18.09 11.15
#